data_AF-A0A5C3MER1-F1
#
_entry.id   AF-A0A5C3MER1-F1
#
_cell.length_a   1.000
_cell.length_b   1.000
_cell.length_c   1.000
_cell.angle_alpha   90.00
_cell.angle_beta   90.00
_cell.angle_gamma   90.00
#
_symmetry.space_group_name_H-M   'P 1'
#
loop_
_entity.id
_entity.type
_entity.pdbx_description
1 polymer ?
#
loop_
_entity_poly.entity_id
_entity_poly.type
_entity_poly.pdbx_seq_one_letter_code
_entity_poly.pdbx_strand_id
1 'polypeptide(L)'
;MSDESPRLVDSGRTSIDNGEPDTPGKKQIRLNIPSRFYLVPGTAILVGTAIGVMRGGRAASLRFLAENAHRPPTTVQGWYFYNKTKNYKVILGGLKGAGADAARLAVVALGWVGIEEGMRRVGWGELSEVGAAVGTAGVFSAVYRLPWKITRRTVMLGLVMGVGLKGLTWGREQLAAQKEAMSVDESV
;
A
#
# COMPACT_ATOMS: atom_id res chain seq x y z
N MET A 1 29.36 88.68 -25.88
CA MET A 1 27.90 88.78 -26.01
C MET A 1 27.37 87.43 -25.59
N SER A 2 26.81 87.42 -24.39
CA SER A 2 26.10 86.34 -23.72
C SER A 2 25.11 85.60 -24.63
N ASP A 3 25.06 84.27 -24.52
CA ASP A 3 23.77 83.64 -24.24
C ASP A 3 23.93 82.35 -23.43
N GLU A 4 23.10 82.25 -22.41
CA GLU A 4 23.12 81.28 -21.33
C GLU A 4 21.73 80.63 -21.28
N SER A 5 21.69 79.33 -20.97
CA SER A 5 20.50 78.57 -20.49
C SER A 5 19.51 78.01 -21.53
N PRO A 6 18.68 77.01 -21.18
CA PRO A 6 18.95 75.83 -20.34
C PRO A 6 18.45 74.52 -21.01
N ARG A 7 18.96 73.37 -20.53
CA ARG A 7 18.48 72.05 -20.91
C ARG A 7 17.04 71.85 -20.39
N LEU A 8 16.09 71.68 -21.30
CA LEU A 8 14.73 71.29 -20.96
C LEU A 8 14.70 69.81 -20.56
N VAL A 9 14.34 69.60 -19.30
CA VAL A 9 13.88 68.34 -18.73
C VAL A 9 12.55 68.00 -19.41
N ASP A 10 12.53 66.96 -20.26
CA ASP A 10 11.26 66.41 -20.75
C ASP A 10 10.74 65.37 -19.75
N SER A 11 9.60 65.72 -19.18
CA SER A 11 8.90 65.03 -18.13
C SER A 11 8.06 63.89 -18.70
N GLY A 12 8.17 62.71 -18.09
CA GLY A 12 7.02 61.83 -17.88
C GLY A 12 6.32 61.31 -19.13
N ARG A 13 6.98 60.45 -19.90
CA ARG A 13 6.24 59.46 -20.69
C ARG A 13 5.83 58.34 -19.75
N THR A 14 4.66 58.50 -19.12
CA THR A 14 3.94 57.39 -18.50
C THR A 14 3.71 56.34 -19.57
N SER A 15 4.53 55.30 -19.58
CA SER A 15 4.12 54.04 -20.18
C SER A 15 2.87 53.64 -19.41
N ILE A 16 1.72 53.76 -20.08
CA ILE A 16 0.47 53.20 -19.60
C ILE A 16 0.73 51.69 -19.61
N ASP A 17 1.20 51.18 -18.48
CA ASP A 17 1.24 49.76 -18.20
C ASP A 17 -0.23 49.36 -18.17
N ASN A 18 -0.70 48.84 -19.29
CA ASN A 18 -2.00 48.20 -19.35
C ASN A 18 -1.89 47.02 -18.38
N GLY A 19 -2.34 47.25 -17.15
CA GLY A 19 -2.47 46.22 -16.13
C GLY A 19 -3.42 45.16 -16.64
N GLU A 20 -2.88 44.21 -17.39
CA GLU A 20 -3.45 42.89 -17.50
C GLU A 20 -3.46 42.36 -16.07
N PRO A 21 -4.63 42.08 -15.47
CA PRO A 21 -4.65 41.52 -14.13
C PRO A 21 -3.83 40.25 -14.18
N ASP A 22 -2.77 40.21 -13.38
CA ASP A 22 -1.92 39.07 -13.10
C ASP A 22 -2.82 37.92 -12.66
N THR A 23 -3.30 37.17 -13.67
CA THR A 23 -4.17 36.04 -13.49
C THR A 23 -3.38 35.09 -12.59
N PRO A 24 -3.84 34.81 -11.35
CA PRO A 24 -3.03 34.09 -10.39
C PRO A 24 -2.69 32.74 -11.00
N GLY A 25 -1.43 32.58 -11.40
CA GLY A 25 -0.94 31.41 -12.09
C GLY A 25 -1.36 30.19 -11.29
N LYS A 26 -2.25 29.39 -11.87
CA LYS A 26 -2.91 28.24 -11.24
C LYS A 26 -1.86 27.44 -10.47
N LYS A 27 -1.83 27.57 -9.14
CA LYS A 27 -0.80 26.98 -8.27
C LYS A 27 -0.87 25.47 -8.44
N GLN A 28 0.02 24.93 -9.28
CA GLN A 28 0.05 23.50 -9.58
C GLN A 28 0.61 22.79 -8.34
N ILE A 29 -0.28 22.28 -7.49
CA ILE A 29 0.10 21.43 -6.37
C ILE A 29 0.56 20.09 -6.97
N ARG A 30 1.88 19.95 -7.17
CA ARG A 30 2.49 18.69 -7.60
C ARG A 30 2.59 17.77 -6.38
N LEU A 31 1.57 16.94 -6.19
CA LEU A 31 1.61 15.86 -5.22
C LEU A 31 2.57 14.78 -5.73
N ASN A 32 3.80 14.80 -5.23
CA ASN A 32 4.74 13.70 -5.40
C ASN A 32 4.37 12.59 -4.40
N ILE A 33 3.39 11.76 -4.77
CA ILE A 33 3.04 10.57 -3.98
C ILE A 33 4.05 9.46 -4.33
N PRO A 34 4.80 8.93 -3.36
CA PRO A 34 5.75 7.85 -3.60
C PRO A 34 5.06 6.64 -4.25
N SER A 35 5.68 6.05 -5.28
CA SER A 35 5.13 4.90 -6.03
C SER A 35 4.67 3.72 -5.15
N ARG A 36 5.35 3.53 -4.02
CA ARG A 36 5.01 2.55 -2.96
C ARG A 36 3.58 2.67 -2.41
N PHE A 37 2.98 3.86 -2.40
CA PHE A 37 1.60 4.08 -1.95
C PHE A 37 0.55 3.46 -2.87
N TYR A 38 0.87 3.23 -4.15
CA TYR A 38 -0.05 2.60 -5.09
C TYR A 38 0.28 1.13 -5.34
N LEU A 39 1.57 0.78 -5.38
CA LEU A 39 2.02 -0.58 -5.66
C LEU A 39 1.66 -1.57 -4.55
N VAL A 40 1.89 -1.21 -3.28
CA VAL A 40 1.68 -2.13 -2.15
C VAL A 40 0.18 -2.40 -1.93
N PRO A 41 -0.71 -1.39 -1.85
CA PRO A 41 -2.14 -1.66 -1.75
C PRO A 41 -2.71 -2.31 -3.02
N GLY A 42 -2.22 -1.94 -4.20
CA GLY A 42 -2.67 -2.53 -5.47
C GLY A 42 -2.38 -4.03 -5.54
N THR A 43 -1.16 -4.44 -5.21
CA THR A 43 -0.79 -5.87 -5.16
C THR A 43 -1.55 -6.61 -4.06
N ALA A 44 -1.76 -5.99 -2.90
CA ALA A 44 -2.55 -6.56 -1.81
C ALA A 44 -4.02 -6.80 -2.21
N ILE A 45 -4.63 -5.89 -2.97
CA ILE A 45 -5.99 -6.06 -3.50
C ILE A 45 -6.06 -7.25 -4.46
N LEU A 46 -5.08 -7.41 -5.35
CA LEU A 46 -5.04 -8.54 -6.30
C LEU A 46 -4.96 -9.87 -5.55
N VAL A 47 -4.04 -9.96 -4.59
CA VAL A 47 -3.88 -11.16 -3.76
C VAL A 47 -5.14 -11.43 -2.93
N GLY A 48 -5.72 -10.40 -2.31
CA GLY A 48 -6.94 -10.51 -1.52
C GLY A 48 -8.14 -10.95 -2.34
N THR A 49 -8.24 -10.46 -3.57
CA THR A 49 -9.27 -10.85 -4.53
C THR A 49 -9.14 -12.34 -4.88
N ALA A 50 -7.93 -12.80 -5.21
CA ALA A 50 -7.68 -14.21 -5.54
C ALA A 50 -8.04 -15.15 -4.38
N ILE A 51 -7.57 -14.82 -3.17
CA ILE A 51 -7.89 -15.58 -1.95
C ILE A 51 -9.40 -15.57 -1.69
N GLY A 52 -10.03 -14.40 -1.80
CA GLY A 52 -11.45 -14.23 -1.56
C GLY A 52 -12.33 -14.99 -2.53
N VAL A 53 -11.98 -15.00 -3.83
CA VAL A 53 -12.69 -15.80 -4.86
C VAL A 53 -12.62 -17.28 -4.54
N MET A 54 -11.42 -17.80 -4.27
CA MET A 54 -11.23 -19.23 -3.97
C MET A 54 -12.00 -19.64 -2.71
N ARG A 55 -11.84 -18.88 -1.62
CA ARG A 55 -12.47 -19.21 -0.33
C ARG A 55 -13.98 -19.04 -0.38
N GLY A 56 -14.46 -17.93 -0.93
CA GLY A 56 -15.89 -17.61 -1.06
C GLY A 56 -16.62 -18.57 -2.00
N GLY A 57 -16.01 -18.88 -3.14
CA GLY A 57 -16.56 -19.84 -4.11
C GLY A 57 -16.62 -21.26 -3.55
N ARG A 58 -15.56 -21.73 -2.88
CA ARG A 58 -15.54 -23.07 -2.26
C ARG A 58 -16.59 -23.19 -1.15
N ALA A 59 -16.72 -22.18 -0.28
CA ALA A 59 -17.72 -22.17 0.77
C ALA A 59 -19.16 -22.19 0.20
N ALA A 60 -19.44 -21.39 -0.83
CA ALA A 60 -20.75 -21.37 -1.49
C ALA A 60 -21.05 -22.71 -2.20
N SER A 61 -20.06 -23.32 -2.84
CA SER A 61 -20.20 -24.64 -3.46
C SER A 61 -20.55 -25.72 -2.44
N LEU A 62 -19.82 -25.77 -1.32
CA LEU A 62 -20.07 -26.76 -0.27
C LEU A 62 -21.44 -26.58 0.38
N ARG A 63 -21.85 -25.32 0.63
CA ARG A 63 -23.20 -25.03 1.12
C ARG A 63 -24.29 -25.49 0.15
N PHE A 64 -24.14 -25.21 -1.14
CA PHE A 64 -25.09 -25.66 -2.14
C PHE A 64 -25.20 -27.19 -2.22
N LEU A 65 -24.05 -27.89 -2.14
CA LEU A 65 -24.00 -29.34 -2.11
C LEU A 65 -24.68 -29.90 -0.86
N ALA A 66 -24.45 -29.30 0.31
CA ALA A 66 -25.11 -29.69 1.55
C ALA A 66 -26.63 -29.48 1.49
N GLU A 67 -27.08 -28.31 0.99
CA GLU A 67 -28.50 -28.00 0.80
C GLU A 67 -29.20 -28.97 -0.16
N ASN A 68 -28.51 -29.45 -1.20
CA ASN A 68 -29.10 -30.25 -2.28
C ASN A 68 -28.68 -31.72 -2.25
N ALA A 69 -28.02 -32.19 -1.19
CA ALA A 69 -27.56 -33.58 -1.09
C ALA A 69 -28.70 -34.60 -1.23
N HIS A 70 -29.93 -34.20 -0.84
CA HIS A 70 -31.13 -35.02 -0.91
C HIS A 70 -31.92 -34.90 -2.23
N ARG A 71 -31.52 -34.01 -3.15
CA ARG A 71 -32.21 -33.79 -4.45
C ARG A 71 -31.23 -33.91 -5.63
N PRO A 72 -30.63 -35.08 -5.86
CA PRO A 72 -29.79 -35.28 -7.04
C PRO A 72 -30.64 -35.16 -8.33
N PRO A 73 -30.10 -34.54 -9.39
CA PRO A 73 -30.82 -34.45 -10.66
C PRO A 73 -30.97 -35.85 -11.30
N THR A 74 -32.20 -36.22 -11.64
CA THR A 74 -32.52 -37.51 -12.29
C THR A 74 -32.76 -37.40 -13.80
N THR A 75 -32.92 -36.17 -14.32
CA THR A 75 -33.14 -35.88 -15.74
C THR A 75 -32.04 -34.96 -16.29
N VAL A 76 -31.79 -35.01 -17.60
CA VAL A 76 -30.77 -34.19 -18.28
C VAL A 76 -31.06 -32.69 -18.11
N GLN A 77 -32.32 -32.28 -18.26
CA GLN A 77 -32.75 -30.90 -18.05
C GLN A 77 -32.57 -30.46 -16.58
N GLY A 78 -32.87 -31.35 -15.63
CA GLY A 78 -32.62 -31.12 -14.20
C GLY A 78 -31.14 -30.94 -13.89
N TRP A 79 -30.26 -31.74 -14.52
CA TRP A 79 -28.81 -31.62 -14.38
C TRP A 79 -28.29 -30.25 -14.84
N TYR A 80 -28.81 -29.73 -15.96
CA TYR A 80 -28.44 -28.41 -16.46
C TYR A 80 -28.85 -27.29 -15.49
N PHE A 81 -30.10 -27.26 -15.05
CA PHE A 81 -30.57 -26.23 -14.12
C PHE A 81 -29.88 -26.30 -12.75
N TYR A 82 -29.55 -27.50 -12.30
CA TYR A 82 -28.76 -27.73 -11.10
C TYR A 82 -27.39 -27.06 -11.21
N ASN A 83 -26.63 -27.34 -12.28
CA ASN A 83 -25.30 -26.78 -12.48
C ASN A 83 -25.32 -25.27 -12.75
N LYS A 84 -26.31 -24.78 -13.50
CA LYS A 84 -26.51 -23.34 -13.72
C LYS A 84 -26.70 -22.61 -12.38
N THR A 85 -27.59 -23.11 -11.53
CA THR A 85 -27.87 -22.53 -10.20
C THR A 85 -26.65 -22.61 -9.29
N LYS A 86 -25.94 -23.76 -9.29
CA LYS A 86 -24.69 -23.93 -8.55
C LYS A 86 -23.66 -22.88 -8.97
N ASN A 87 -23.46 -22.70 -10.27
CA ASN A 87 -22.47 -21.78 -10.79
C ASN A 87 -22.76 -20.33 -10.37
N TYR A 88 -24.01 -19.86 -10.47
CA TYR A 88 -24.36 -18.51 -10.00
C TYR A 88 -24.12 -18.32 -8.49
N LYS A 89 -24.48 -19.31 -7.66
CA LYS A 89 -24.21 -19.25 -6.21
C LYS A 89 -22.71 -19.20 -5.92
N VAL A 90 -21.91 -19.98 -6.66
CA VAL A 90 -20.44 -20.02 -6.51
C VAL A 90 -19.81 -18.71 -6.97
N ILE A 91 -20.21 -18.15 -8.12
CA ILE A 91 -19.73 -16.85 -8.61
C ILE A 91 -20.07 -15.75 -7.61
N LEU A 92 -21.31 -15.70 -7.12
CA LEU A 92 -21.73 -14.71 -6.14
C LEU A 92 -20.95 -14.85 -4.82
N GLY A 93 -20.74 -16.09 -4.36
CA GLY A 93 -19.91 -16.38 -3.19
C GLY A 93 -18.46 -15.95 -3.37
N GLY A 94 -17.89 -16.19 -4.55
CA GLY A 94 -16.55 -15.76 -4.94
C GLY A 94 -16.40 -14.24 -4.97
N LEU A 95 -17.33 -13.53 -5.60
CA LEU A 95 -17.33 -12.06 -5.66
C LEU A 95 -17.46 -11.42 -4.27
N LYS A 96 -18.37 -11.94 -3.42
CA LYS A 96 -18.50 -11.48 -2.02
C LYS A 96 -17.21 -11.73 -1.23
N GLY A 97 -16.60 -12.90 -1.40
CA GLY A 97 -15.32 -13.23 -0.78
C GLY A 97 -14.19 -12.32 -1.25
N ALA A 98 -14.09 -12.09 -2.56
CA ALA A 98 -13.12 -11.18 -3.16
C ALA A 98 -13.23 -9.77 -2.60
N GLY A 99 -14.41 -9.16 -2.59
CA GLY A 99 -14.60 -7.82 -2.07
C GLY A 99 -14.21 -7.71 -0.59
N ALA A 100 -14.62 -8.68 0.24
CA ALA A 100 -14.31 -8.67 1.66
C ALA A 100 -12.80 -8.82 1.94
N ASP A 101 -12.13 -9.77 1.29
CA ASP A 101 -10.72 -10.05 1.55
C ASP A 101 -9.80 -9.03 0.88
N ALA A 102 -10.15 -8.52 -0.31
CA ALA A 102 -9.43 -7.42 -0.95
C ALA A 102 -9.51 -6.14 -0.11
N ALA A 103 -10.70 -5.78 0.42
CA ALA A 103 -10.85 -4.61 1.27
C ALA A 103 -10.02 -4.72 2.56
N ARG A 104 -10.04 -5.89 3.21
CA ARG A 104 -9.23 -6.13 4.42
C ARG A 104 -7.74 -5.99 4.14
N LEU A 105 -7.25 -6.64 3.08
CA LEU A 105 -5.83 -6.54 2.74
C LEU A 105 -5.44 -5.14 2.26
N ALA A 106 -6.31 -4.42 1.55
CA ALA A 106 -6.09 -3.02 1.18
C ALA A 106 -5.89 -2.13 2.42
N VAL A 107 -6.76 -2.26 3.42
CA VAL A 107 -6.65 -1.50 4.68
C VAL A 107 -5.36 -1.84 5.41
N VAL A 108 -4.99 -3.13 5.48
CA VAL A 108 -3.73 -3.56 6.10
C VAL A 108 -2.53 -3.00 5.36
N ALA A 109 -2.52 -3.07 4.03
CA ALA A 109 -1.44 -2.56 3.19
C ALA A 109 -1.30 -1.03 3.29
N LEU A 110 -2.40 -0.29 3.27
CA LEU A 110 -2.40 1.15 3.49
C LEU A 110 -1.90 1.52 4.88
N GLY A 111 -2.31 0.76 5.90
CA GLY A 111 -1.82 0.91 7.27
C GLY A 111 -0.31 0.70 7.36
N TRP A 112 0.21 -0.37 6.75
CA TRP A 112 1.66 -0.64 6.68
C TRP A 112 2.40 0.55 6.06
N VAL A 113 2.01 0.96 4.85
CA VAL A 113 2.70 2.03 4.11
C VAL A 113 2.61 3.37 4.86
N GLY A 114 1.47 3.67 5.47
CA GLY A 114 1.29 4.87 6.28
C GLY A 114 2.21 4.92 7.50
N ILE A 115 2.36 3.78 8.20
CA ILE A 115 3.24 3.67 9.38
C ILE A 115 4.70 3.79 8.95
N GLU A 116 5.10 3.07 7.91
CA GLU A 116 6.48 3.08 7.41
C GLU A 116 6.91 4.48 6.94
N GLU A 117 6.08 5.15 6.15
CA GLU A 117 6.34 6.52 5.68
C GLU A 117 6.32 7.53 6.84
N GLY A 118 5.43 7.33 7.82
CA GLY A 118 5.40 8.13 9.05
C GLY A 118 6.69 8.03 9.83
N MET A 119 7.22 6.82 10.03
CA MET A 119 8.48 6.58 10.75
C MET A 119 9.70 7.10 9.99
N ARG A 120 9.70 6.99 8.65
CA ARG A 120 10.75 7.60 7.81
C ARG A 120 10.80 9.13 7.97
N ARG A 121 9.65 9.80 8.06
CA ARG A 121 9.57 11.27 8.23
C ARG A 121 10.04 11.76 9.61
N VAL A 122 9.94 10.91 10.64
CA VAL A 122 10.40 11.22 12.01
C VAL A 122 11.91 10.98 12.18
N GLY A 123 12.60 10.44 11.17
CA GLY A 123 14.05 10.23 11.20
C GLY A 123 14.49 8.96 11.93
N TRP A 124 13.58 8.06 12.28
CA TRP A 124 13.86 6.78 12.94
C TRP A 124 13.97 5.64 11.92
N GLY A 125 14.83 5.81 10.91
CA GLY A 125 15.01 4.83 9.82
C GLY A 125 15.43 3.44 10.30
N GLU A 126 16.28 3.34 11.33
CA GLU A 126 16.77 2.07 11.87
C GLU A 126 15.77 1.30 12.74
N LEU A 127 14.71 1.98 13.20
CA LEU A 127 13.58 1.39 13.93
C LEU A 127 12.34 1.22 13.05
N SER A 128 12.37 1.79 11.83
CA SER A 128 11.33 1.72 10.80
C SER A 128 10.79 0.31 10.62
N GLU A 129 11.67 -0.69 10.59
CA GLU A 129 11.30 -2.07 10.31
C GLU A 129 10.56 -2.74 11.47
N VAL A 130 11.01 -2.48 12.71
CA VAL A 130 10.37 -3.00 13.94
C VAL A 130 9.02 -2.33 14.17
N GLY A 131 8.94 -1.01 14.03
CA GLY A 131 7.67 -0.31 14.18
C GLY A 131 6.69 -0.55 13.03
N ALA A 132 7.17 -0.81 11.81
CA ALA A 132 6.30 -1.26 10.72
C ALA A 132 5.78 -2.68 10.95
N ALA A 133 6.60 -3.60 11.50
CA ALA A 133 6.18 -4.94 11.87
C ALA A 133 5.15 -4.94 13.02
N VAL A 134 5.40 -4.19 14.10
CA VAL A 134 4.47 -4.04 15.23
C VAL A 134 3.21 -3.28 14.80
N GLY A 135 3.38 -2.21 14.03
CA GLY A 135 2.30 -1.41 13.48
C GLY A 135 1.37 -2.24 12.60
N THR A 136 1.92 -3.09 11.75
CA THR A 136 1.12 -3.95 10.87
C THR A 136 0.48 -5.10 11.63
N ALA A 137 1.14 -5.65 12.65
CA ALA A 137 0.48 -6.58 13.57
C ALA A 137 -0.70 -5.91 14.30
N GLY A 138 -0.58 -4.64 14.66
CA GLY A 138 -1.66 -3.82 15.24
C GLY A 138 -2.82 -3.60 14.28
N VAL A 139 -2.53 -3.12 13.06
CA VAL A 139 -3.54 -2.91 12.01
C VAL A 139 -4.23 -4.23 11.65
N PHE A 140 -3.46 -5.31 11.46
CA PHE A 140 -3.99 -6.63 11.18
C PHE A 140 -4.89 -7.14 12.31
N SER A 141 -4.46 -6.97 13.57
CA SER A 141 -5.27 -7.33 14.74
C SER A 141 -6.60 -6.57 14.79
N ALA A 142 -6.57 -5.27 14.49
CA ALA A 142 -7.75 -4.41 14.50
C ALA A 142 -8.73 -4.77 13.36
N VAL A 143 -8.21 -4.96 12.13
CA VAL A 143 -9.02 -5.27 10.94
C VAL A 143 -9.72 -6.63 11.06
N TYR A 144 -9.03 -7.63 11.59
CA TYR A 144 -9.58 -8.98 11.73
C TYR A 144 -10.28 -9.22 13.08
N ARG A 145 -10.36 -8.20 13.95
CA ARG A 145 -10.93 -8.29 15.32
C ARG A 145 -10.47 -9.55 16.05
N LEU A 146 -9.17 -9.81 16.02
CA LEU A 146 -8.61 -11.03 16.60
C LEU A 146 -8.73 -11.00 18.13
N PRO A 147 -9.03 -12.14 18.77
CA PRO A 147 -9.01 -12.24 20.22
C PRO A 147 -7.59 -11.98 20.74
N TRP A 148 -7.49 -11.28 21.87
CA TRP A 148 -6.23 -10.78 22.46
C TRP A 148 -5.11 -11.82 22.58
N LYS A 149 -5.46 -13.08 22.78
CA LYS A 149 -4.51 -14.22 22.85
C LYS A 149 -3.79 -14.47 21.53
N ILE A 150 -4.48 -14.35 20.39
CA ILE A 150 -3.88 -14.54 19.06
C ILE A 150 -3.08 -13.32 18.68
N THR A 151 -3.59 -12.11 18.96
CA THR A 151 -2.85 -10.85 18.77
C THR A 151 -1.49 -10.88 19.46
N ARG A 152 -1.43 -11.28 20.74
CA ARG A 152 -0.16 -11.35 21.48
C ARG A 152 0.83 -12.30 20.83
N ARG A 153 0.38 -13.47 20.35
CA ARG A 153 1.23 -14.44 19.66
C ARG A 153 1.76 -13.90 18.34
N THR A 154 0.92 -13.25 17.54
CA THR A 154 1.32 -12.65 16.27
C THR A 154 2.33 -11.52 16.47
N VAL A 155 2.11 -10.66 17.49
CA VAL A 155 3.06 -9.60 17.85
C VAL A 155 4.40 -10.20 18.30
N MET A 156 4.38 -11.24 19.14
CA MET A 156 5.61 -11.88 19.62
C MET A 156 6.40 -12.53 18.49
N LEU A 157 5.71 -13.24 17.58
CA LEU A 157 6.33 -13.80 16.37
C LEU A 157 6.92 -12.71 15.47
N GLY A 158 6.19 -11.61 15.28
CA GLY A 158 6.68 -10.46 14.52
C GLY A 158 7.94 -9.85 15.13
N LEU A 159 8.00 -9.74 16.46
CA LEU A 159 9.15 -9.23 17.19
C LEU A 159 10.37 -10.17 17.04
N VAL A 160 10.18 -11.48 17.20
CA VAL A 160 11.27 -12.47 17.03
C VAL A 160 11.81 -12.45 15.60
N MET A 161 10.93 -12.44 14.60
CA MET A 161 11.33 -12.35 13.18
C MET A 161 12.06 -11.04 12.89
N GLY A 162 11.56 -9.90 13.38
CA GLY A 162 12.19 -8.60 13.17
C GLY A 162 13.58 -8.51 13.78
N VAL A 163 13.76 -8.98 15.02
CA VAL A 163 15.07 -9.04 15.68
C VAL A 163 16.01 -10.00 14.94
N GLY A 164 15.51 -11.16 14.50
CA GLY A 164 16.31 -12.15 13.75
C GLY A 164 16.85 -11.60 12.43
N LEU A 165 16.00 -10.92 11.64
CA LEU A 165 16.42 -10.30 10.38
C LEU A 165 17.45 -9.19 10.59
N LYS A 166 17.25 -8.33 11.61
CA LYS A 166 18.21 -7.27 11.95
C LYS A 166 19.56 -7.85 12.41
N GLY A 167 19.55 -8.98 13.13
CA GLY A 167 20.78 -9.69 13.48
C GLY A 167 21.53 -10.20 12.25
N LEU A 168 20.81 -10.71 11.24
CA LEU A 168 21.42 -11.20 10.00
C LEU A 168 22.01 -10.08 9.13
N THR A 169 21.35 -8.92 9.04
CA THR A 169 21.90 -7.77 8.28
C THR A 169 23.15 -7.23 8.96
N TRP A 170 23.13 -7.08 10.28
CA TRP A 170 24.30 -6.67 11.06
C TRP A 170 25.48 -7.65 10.90
N GLY A 171 25.19 -8.96 10.91
CA GLY A 171 26.21 -9.98 10.65
C GLY A 171 26.81 -9.91 9.25
N ARG A 172 26.00 -9.64 8.21
CA ARG A 172 26.49 -9.46 6.83
C ARG A 172 27.37 -8.22 6.69
N GLU A 173 27.02 -7.12 7.33
CA GLU A 173 27.80 -5.87 7.30
C GLU A 173 29.19 -6.07 7.93
N GLN A 174 29.28 -6.80 9.05
CA GLN A 174 30.56 -7.12 9.68
C GLN A 174 31.46 -8.00 8.79
N LEU A 175 30.88 -8.99 8.11
CA LEU A 175 31.62 -9.85 7.18
C LEU A 175 32.10 -9.06 5.94
N ALA A 176 31.30 -8.12 5.45
CA ALA A 176 31.69 -7.25 4.35
C ALA A 176 32.86 -6.34 4.76
N ALA A 177 32.81 -5.74 5.95
CA ALA A 177 33.89 -4.91 6.49
C ALA A 177 35.20 -5.70 6.69
N GLN A 178 35.12 -6.95 7.16
CA GLN A 178 36.30 -7.82 7.26
C GLN A 178 36.88 -8.18 5.89
N LYS A 179 36.03 -8.42 4.89
CA LYS A 179 36.48 -8.75 3.53
C LYS A 179 37.18 -7.58 2.86
N GLU A 180 36.69 -6.36 3.05
CA GLU A 180 37.33 -5.14 2.56
C GLU A 180 38.70 -4.93 3.22
N ALA A 181 38.79 -5.07 4.55
CA ALA A 181 40.07 -4.96 5.28
C ALA A 181 41.12 -5.99 4.81
N MET A 182 40.69 -7.23 4.52
CA MET A 182 41.57 -8.28 4.01
C MET A 182 42.03 -8.03 2.57
N SER A 183 41.16 -7.45 1.72
CA SER A 183 41.52 -7.11 0.33
C SER A 183 42.49 -5.94 0.21
N VAL A 184 42.49 -5.02 1.18
CA VAL A 184 43.46 -3.91 1.25
C VAL A 184 44.83 -4.43 1.67
N ASP A 185 44.89 -5.37 2.60
CA ASP A 185 46.14 -5.99 3.09
C ASP A 185 46.82 -6.86 2.01
N GLU A 186 46.05 -7.50 1.12
CA GLU A 186 46.58 -8.29 -0.02
C GLU A 186 47.14 -7.41 -1.17
N SER A 187 46.86 -6.09 -1.15
CA SER A 187 47.27 -5.14 -2.19
C SER A 187 48.52 -4.31 -1.85
N VAL A 188 49.10 -4.51 -0.65
CA VAL A 188 50.33 -3.86 -0.15
C VAL A 188 51.49 -4.85 -0.15
#